data_AF-A0A9W9IPL0-F1
#
_entry.id   AF-A0A9W9IPL0-F1
#
_cell.length_a   1.000
_cell.length_b   1.000
_cell.length_c   1.000
_cell.angle_alpha   90.00
_cell.angle_beta   90.00
_cell.angle_gamma   90.00
#
_symmetry.space_group_name_H-M   'P 1'
#
loop_
_entity.id
_entity.type
_entity.pdbx_description
1 polymer ?
#
loop_
_entity_poly.entity_id
_entity_poly.type
_entity_poly.pdbx_seq_one_letter_code
_entity_poly.pdbx_strand_id
1 'polypeptide(L)'
;MITQVIDIQNTLIGVIFDMHGFIYFKDDFRSLGEEPGEANIQSATASIPDIFTIGPLTTGELWNGSLKPQEHPDDGLGLLTKYMKVAPYLIPKSTNEAASNNVLMHPSLHLDNIFVDPETLQVTRIVDWQSACVAPLLYHADVPKMCTHHGPLQGGSVVPERAEEFDSLSAE
;
A
#
# COMPACT_ATOMS: atom_id res chain seq x y z
N MET A 1 11.44 15.96 11.28
CA MET A 1 11.11 14.52 11.15
C MET A 1 9.78 14.30 10.45
N ILE A 2 8.62 14.71 11.02
CA ILE A 2 7.31 14.43 10.38
C ILE A 2 7.15 15.03 8.98
N THR A 3 7.67 16.24 8.76
CA THR A 3 7.68 16.89 7.43
C THR A 3 8.49 16.09 6.42
N GLN A 4 9.68 15.61 6.79
CA GLN A 4 10.53 14.79 5.92
C GLN A 4 9.86 13.46 5.56
N VAL A 5 9.12 12.85 6.50
CA VAL A 5 8.33 11.65 6.19
C VAL A 5 7.23 11.96 5.18
N ILE A 6 6.49 13.06 5.39
CA ILE A 6 5.44 13.50 4.46
C ILE A 6 6.04 13.75 3.07
N ASP A 7 7.20 14.41 3.00
CA ASP A 7 7.89 14.66 1.74
C ASP A 7 8.29 13.36 1.03
N ILE A 8 8.75 12.35 1.78
CA ILE A 8 9.06 11.02 1.25
C ILE A 8 7.80 10.33 0.76
N GLN A 9 6.71 10.32 1.53
CA GLN A 9 5.44 9.73 1.10
C GLN A 9 4.91 10.42 -0.16
N ASN A 10 4.93 11.75 -0.21
CA ASN A 10 4.55 12.55 -1.38
C ASN A 10 5.41 12.21 -2.60
N THR A 11 6.71 11.97 -2.39
CA THR A 11 7.62 11.54 -3.45
C THR A 11 7.24 10.15 -3.99
N LEU A 12 6.93 9.20 -3.10
CA LEU A 12 6.56 7.83 -3.49
C LEU A 12 5.22 7.79 -4.23
N ILE A 13 4.20 8.52 -3.76
CA ILE A 13 2.90 8.60 -4.43
C ILE A 13 2.92 9.45 -5.72
N GLY A 14 3.96 10.27 -5.89
CA GLY A 14 4.18 11.05 -7.11
C GLY A 14 4.70 10.23 -8.29
N VAL A 15 5.09 8.96 -8.06
CA VAL A 15 5.50 8.03 -9.11
C VAL A 15 4.31 7.16 -9.49
N ILE A 16 3.82 7.33 -10.73
CA ILE A 16 2.66 6.59 -11.24
C ILE A 16 3.14 5.46 -12.15
N PHE A 17 2.52 4.30 -11.98
CA PHE A 17 2.77 3.09 -12.74
C PHE A 17 1.52 2.66 -13.51
N ASP A 18 1.71 2.14 -14.71
CA ASP A 18 0.62 1.58 -15.53
C ASP A 18 0.19 0.16 -15.13
N MET A 19 0.95 -0.46 -14.21
CA MET A 19 0.67 -1.78 -13.66
C MET A 19 0.77 -1.81 -12.13
N HIS A 20 0.24 -2.87 -11.52
CA HIS A 20 0.30 -3.15 -10.08
C HIS A 20 1.00 -4.48 -9.81
N GLY A 21 1.61 -4.64 -8.63
CA GLY A 21 2.35 -5.85 -8.29
C GLY A 21 3.43 -5.63 -7.24
N PHE A 22 4.31 -6.62 -7.06
CA PHE A 22 5.48 -6.52 -6.20
C PHE A 22 6.74 -6.16 -7.00
N ILE A 23 7.70 -5.52 -6.34
CA ILE A 23 9.01 -5.23 -6.95
C ILE A 23 9.91 -6.46 -6.80
N TYR A 24 10.49 -6.90 -7.91
CA TYR A 24 11.46 -7.99 -7.97
C TYR A 24 12.77 -7.53 -8.59
N PHE A 25 13.87 -8.19 -8.24
CA PHE A 25 15.07 -8.17 -9.08
C PHE A 25 14.80 -8.99 -10.36
N LYS A 26 15.18 -8.47 -11.53
CA LYS A 26 14.95 -9.15 -12.82
C LYS A 26 15.56 -10.55 -12.86
N ASP A 27 16.73 -10.73 -12.25
CA ASP A 27 17.42 -12.02 -12.24
C ASP A 27 16.70 -13.06 -11.37
N ASP A 28 16.20 -12.65 -10.20
CA ASP A 28 15.39 -13.51 -9.34
C ASP A 28 14.04 -13.83 -10.01
N PHE A 29 13.44 -12.84 -10.67
CA PHE A 29 12.15 -13.00 -11.36
C PHE A 29 12.23 -14.00 -12.52
N ARG A 30 13.27 -13.91 -13.36
CA ARG A 30 13.54 -14.89 -14.44
C ARG A 30 13.74 -16.30 -13.89
N SER A 31 14.29 -16.44 -12.69
CA SER A 31 14.50 -17.73 -12.05
C SER A 31 13.19 -18.40 -11.61
N LEU A 32 12.10 -17.63 -11.49
CA LEU A 32 10.74 -18.13 -11.26
C LEU A 32 10.04 -18.60 -12.56
N GLY A 33 10.70 -18.52 -13.71
CA GLY A 33 10.13 -18.94 -15.00
C GLY A 33 9.11 -17.96 -15.59
N GLU A 34 9.01 -16.76 -15.04
CA GLU A 34 8.18 -15.67 -15.56
C GLU A 34 9.02 -14.65 -16.34
N GLU A 35 8.47 -14.11 -17.43
CA GLU A 35 9.10 -13.04 -18.19
C GLU A 35 8.77 -11.67 -17.54
N PRO A 36 9.77 -10.84 -17.22
CA PRO A 36 9.56 -9.56 -16.57
C PRO A 36 8.73 -8.63 -17.44
N GLY A 37 7.60 -8.16 -16.92
CA GLY A 37 6.85 -7.06 -17.53
C GLY A 37 7.68 -5.77 -17.45
N GLU A 38 7.69 -5.00 -18.54
CA GLU A 38 8.20 -3.63 -18.53
C GLU A 38 7.08 -2.70 -18.04
N ALA A 39 7.20 -2.22 -16.80
CA ALA A 39 6.31 -1.20 -16.28
C ALA A 39 6.63 0.15 -16.94
N ASN A 40 5.61 0.82 -17.48
CA ASN A 40 5.76 2.20 -17.92
C ASN A 40 5.55 3.15 -16.74
N ILE A 41 6.50 4.04 -16.52
CA ILE A 41 6.51 4.93 -15.36
C ILE A 41 6.24 6.34 -15.85
N GLN A 42 5.21 6.95 -15.31
CA GLN A 42 4.98 8.38 -15.44
C GLN A 42 5.55 9.05 -14.20
N SER A 43 6.84 9.42 -14.27
CA SER A 43 7.53 10.18 -13.22
C SER A 43 8.22 11.40 -13.82
N ALA A 44 8.10 12.54 -13.15
CA ALA A 44 8.82 13.75 -13.51
C ALA A 44 10.31 13.72 -13.10
N THR A 45 10.72 12.77 -12.24
CA THR A 45 12.00 12.85 -11.52
C THR A 45 12.77 11.52 -11.40
N ALA A 46 12.18 10.37 -11.74
CA ALA A 46 12.80 9.07 -11.50
C ALA A 46 12.81 8.16 -12.74
N SER A 47 13.92 7.43 -12.91
CA SER A 47 14.00 6.24 -13.77
C SER A 47 14.20 5.03 -12.87
N ILE A 48 13.53 3.91 -13.16
CA ILE A 48 13.78 2.67 -12.44
C ILE A 48 15.11 2.09 -12.94
N PRO A 49 16.06 1.77 -12.04
CA PRO A 49 17.24 1.03 -12.43
C PRO A 49 16.86 -0.26 -13.17
N ASP A 50 17.52 -0.55 -14.30
CA ASP A 50 17.21 -1.68 -15.20
C ASP A 50 17.38 -3.09 -14.57
N ILE A 51 17.60 -3.15 -13.27
CA ILE A 51 17.73 -4.38 -12.47
C ILE A 51 16.42 -4.78 -11.78
N PHE A 52 15.38 -3.94 -11.81
CA PHE A 52 14.09 -4.21 -11.18
C PHE A 52 12.96 -4.41 -12.19
N THR A 53 11.92 -5.15 -11.80
CA THR A 53 10.67 -5.35 -12.54
C THR A 53 9.48 -5.41 -11.58
N ILE A 54 8.27 -5.23 -12.11
CA ILE A 54 7.03 -5.45 -11.36
C ILE A 54 6.46 -6.80 -11.77
N GLY A 55 6.29 -7.68 -10.79
CA GLY A 55 5.73 -9.02 -10.95
C GLY A 55 4.41 -9.20 -10.20
N PRO A 56 3.72 -10.35 -10.36
CA PRO A 56 2.43 -10.61 -9.75
C PRO A 56 2.44 -10.52 -8.22
N LEU A 57 1.26 -10.27 -7.64
CA LEU A 57 1.09 -10.09 -6.20
C LEU A 57 1.38 -11.38 -5.39
N THR A 58 1.39 -12.55 -6.00
CA THR A 58 1.89 -13.80 -5.38
C THR A 58 1.92 -14.86 -6.47
N THR A 59 3.00 -15.63 -6.55
CA THR A 59 2.94 -16.94 -7.21
C THR A 59 2.56 -17.99 -6.16
N GLY A 60 1.66 -18.91 -6.50
CA GLY A 60 1.22 -19.97 -5.58
C GLY A 60 2.38 -20.85 -5.06
N GLU A 61 3.52 -20.80 -5.74
CA GLU A 61 4.75 -21.52 -5.40
C GLU A 61 5.41 -21.04 -4.11
N LEU A 62 5.18 -19.79 -3.68
CA LEU A 62 5.68 -19.26 -2.40
C LEU A 62 4.97 -19.86 -1.17
N TRP A 63 3.84 -20.54 -1.36
CA TRP A 63 3.03 -21.13 -0.30
C TRP A 63 3.36 -22.61 -0.03
N ASN A 64 4.32 -23.21 -0.75
CA ASN A 64 4.70 -24.62 -0.58
C ASN A 64 5.48 -24.92 0.74
N GLY A 65 5.65 -23.92 1.61
CA GLY A 65 6.24 -24.07 2.94
C GLY A 65 5.24 -24.54 3.99
N SER A 66 5.08 -25.86 4.13
CA SER A 66 4.55 -26.60 5.31
C SER A 66 3.49 -25.87 6.17
N LEU A 67 2.25 -25.78 5.66
CA LEU A 67 1.08 -25.38 6.44
C LEU A 67 0.82 -26.37 7.59
N LYS A 68 0.78 -25.87 8.83
CA LYS A 68 0.11 -26.57 9.94
C LYS A 68 -1.42 -26.55 9.70
N PRO A 69 -2.17 -27.58 10.13
CA PRO A 69 -3.50 -27.83 9.58
C PRO A 69 -4.58 -27.09 10.36
N GLN A 70 -5.34 -26.20 9.71
CA GLN A 70 -6.78 -26.04 9.97
C GLN A 70 -7.55 -25.12 8.99
N GLU A 71 -7.06 -24.91 7.76
CA GLU A 71 -7.81 -24.15 6.76
C GLU A 71 -8.19 -25.10 5.63
N HIS A 72 -9.49 -25.36 5.45
CA HIS A 72 -9.93 -26.15 4.30
C HIS A 72 -9.89 -25.27 3.06
N PRO A 73 -9.46 -25.79 1.88
CA PRO A 73 -9.48 -25.02 0.63
C PRO A 73 -10.86 -24.38 0.34
N ASP A 74 -11.94 -25.03 0.78
CA ASP A 74 -13.31 -24.54 0.65
C ASP A 74 -13.58 -23.26 1.47
N ASP A 75 -12.88 -23.05 2.59
CA ASP A 75 -13.00 -21.83 3.39
C ASP A 75 -12.46 -20.62 2.60
N GLY A 76 -11.34 -20.82 1.89
CA GLY A 76 -10.75 -19.83 1.00
C GLY A 76 -11.69 -19.48 -0.17
N LEU A 77 -12.30 -20.49 -0.80
CA LEU A 77 -13.29 -20.29 -1.86
C LEU A 77 -14.54 -19.57 -1.35
N GLY A 78 -15.00 -19.92 -0.14
CA GLY A 78 -16.12 -19.26 0.53
C GLY A 78 -15.84 -17.79 0.85
N LEU A 79 -14.62 -17.48 1.32
CA LEU A 79 -14.18 -16.12 1.57
C LEU A 79 -14.04 -15.31 0.28
N LEU A 80 -13.42 -15.87 -0.76
CA LEU A 80 -13.29 -15.23 -2.05
C LEU A 80 -14.66 -14.88 -2.65
N THR A 81 -15.62 -15.81 -2.56
CA THR A 81 -16.99 -15.57 -3.02
C THR A 81 -17.64 -14.38 -2.28
N LYS A 82 -17.42 -14.25 -0.97
CA LYS A 82 -17.90 -13.11 -0.18
C LYS A 82 -17.19 -11.82 -0.59
N TYR A 83 -15.86 -11.86 -0.74
CA TYR A 83 -15.06 -10.72 -1.17
C TYR A 83 -15.54 -10.18 -2.52
N MET A 84 -15.77 -11.06 -3.51
CA MET A 84 -16.27 -10.66 -4.84
C MET A 84 -17.62 -9.93 -4.80
N LYS A 85 -18.49 -10.25 -3.83
CA LYS A 85 -19.76 -9.54 -3.64
C LYS A 85 -19.57 -8.14 -3.05
N VAL A 86 -18.51 -7.93 -2.27
CA VAL A 86 -18.22 -6.67 -1.57
C VAL A 86 -17.32 -5.75 -2.40
N ALA A 87 -16.42 -6.31 -3.22
CA ALA A 87 -15.41 -5.57 -3.99
C ALA A 87 -15.96 -4.37 -4.80
N PRO A 88 -17.10 -4.45 -5.51
CA PRO A 88 -17.65 -3.31 -6.25
C PRO A 88 -18.05 -2.11 -5.38
N TYR A 89 -18.23 -2.32 -4.08
CA TYR A 89 -18.56 -1.29 -3.11
C TYR A 89 -17.33 -0.72 -2.39
N LEU A 90 -16.19 -1.42 -2.45
CA LEU A 90 -14.91 -0.96 -1.88
C LEU A 90 -14.18 0.02 -2.80
N ILE A 91 -14.42 -0.10 -4.10
CA ILE A 91 -13.86 0.82 -5.09
C ILE A 91 -14.77 2.07 -5.12
N PRO A 92 -14.27 3.27 -4.78
CA PRO A 92 -15.03 4.50 -4.93
C PRO A 92 -15.49 4.61 -6.38
N LYS A 93 -16.77 4.93 -6.58
CA LYS A 93 -17.31 5.26 -7.90
C LYS A 93 -16.78 6.60 -8.44
N SER A 94 -15.71 7.12 -7.85
CA SER A 94 -15.29 8.51 -7.97
C SER A 94 -14.80 8.83 -9.37
N THR A 95 -15.16 10.03 -9.84
CA THR A 95 -14.58 10.73 -10.99
C THR A 95 -13.11 11.14 -10.79
N ASN A 96 -12.51 10.85 -9.64
CA ASN A 96 -11.13 11.19 -9.33
C ASN A 96 -10.16 10.11 -9.85
N GLU A 97 -9.62 10.34 -11.05
CA GLU A 97 -8.64 9.47 -11.70
C GLU A 97 -7.42 9.19 -10.80
N ALA A 98 -7.02 10.14 -9.95
CA ALA A 98 -5.84 10.00 -9.09
C ALA A 98 -5.97 8.87 -8.06
N ALA A 99 -7.19 8.53 -7.61
CA ALA A 99 -7.39 7.46 -6.64
C ALA A 99 -7.12 6.06 -7.23
N SER A 100 -7.20 5.94 -8.57
CA SER A 100 -6.96 4.70 -9.30
C SER A 100 -5.51 4.56 -9.79
N ASN A 101 -4.69 5.61 -9.65
CA ASN A 101 -3.29 5.56 -10.04
C ASN A 101 -2.55 4.54 -9.21
N ASN A 102 -1.81 3.64 -9.87
CA ASN A 102 -0.92 2.73 -9.16
C ASN A 102 0.31 3.52 -8.72
N VAL A 103 0.61 3.47 -7.44
CA VAL A 103 1.68 4.22 -6.79
C VAL A 103 2.55 3.28 -5.96
N LEU A 104 3.79 3.68 -5.68
CA LEU A 104 4.71 2.88 -4.88
C LEU A 104 4.39 2.97 -3.39
N MET A 105 4.19 1.80 -2.78
CA MET A 105 3.93 1.62 -1.37
C MET A 105 5.16 1.13 -0.60
N HIS A 106 5.49 1.84 0.47
CA HIS A 106 6.33 1.28 1.53
C HIS A 106 5.45 0.44 2.48
N PRO A 107 5.75 -0.85 2.69
CA PRO A 107 4.86 -1.78 3.41
C PRO A 107 4.79 -1.46 4.92
N SER A 108 5.82 -0.80 5.46
CA SER A 108 5.93 -0.56 6.89
C SER A 108 6.71 0.71 7.20
N LEU A 109 6.10 1.89 6.99
CA LEU A 109 6.76 3.17 7.31
C LEU A 109 6.57 3.55 8.79
N HIS A 110 7.11 2.74 9.70
CA HIS A 110 7.20 3.07 11.13
C HIS A 110 8.56 3.67 11.49
N LEU A 111 8.66 4.28 12.67
CA LEU A 111 9.86 4.99 13.11
C LEU A 111 11.09 4.08 13.19
N ASP A 112 10.94 2.80 13.54
CA ASP A 112 12.09 1.87 13.61
C ASP A 112 12.71 1.55 12.22
N ASN A 113 12.00 1.85 11.13
CA ASN A 113 12.49 1.66 9.77
C ASN A 113 13.10 2.96 9.19
N ILE A 114 13.12 4.05 9.95
CA ILE A 114 13.61 5.35 9.52
C ILE A 114 14.85 5.71 10.31
N PHE A 115 16.00 5.74 9.63
CA PHE A 115 17.26 6.13 10.23
C PHE A 115 17.48 7.63 10.08
N VAL A 116 17.78 8.29 11.19
CA VAL A 116 17.99 9.73 11.27
C VAL A 116 19.42 10.00 11.72
N ASP A 117 20.07 10.95 11.07
CA ASP A 117 21.36 11.45 11.50
C ASP A 117 21.19 12.22 12.82
N PRO A 118 21.93 11.86 13.89
CA PRO A 118 21.70 12.42 15.22
C PRO A 118 22.13 13.89 15.35
N GLU A 119 22.98 14.40 14.45
CA GLU A 119 23.49 15.77 14.50
C GLU A 119 22.60 16.73 13.68
N THR A 120 22.17 16.29 12.50
CA THR A 120 21.41 17.09 11.52
C THR A 120 19.91 16.87 11.60
N LEU A 121 19.46 15.80 12.26
CA LEU A 121 18.06 15.37 12.34
C LEU A 121 17.42 15.10 10.97
N GLN A 122 18.24 14.79 9.96
CA GLN A 122 17.81 14.43 8.62
C GLN A 122 17.64 12.91 8.48
N VAL A 123 16.58 12.49 7.81
CA VAL A 123 16.39 11.09 7.41
C VAL A 123 17.50 10.72 6.44
N THR A 124 18.27 9.71 6.78
CA THR A 124 19.39 9.21 5.98
C THR A 124 19.02 7.98 5.18
N ARG A 125 18.20 7.09 5.75
CA ARG A 125 17.81 5.82 5.13
C ARG A 125 16.42 5.37 5.59
N ILE A 126 15.74 4.65 4.69
CA ILE A 126 14.54 3.88 4.97
C ILE A 126 14.82 2.43 4.61
N VAL A 127 14.48 1.51 5.50
CA VAL A 127 14.69 0.06 5.35
C VAL A 127 13.35 -0.68 5.35
N ASP A 128 13.40 -2.02 5.27
CA ASP A 128 12.20 -2.88 5.32
C ASP A 128 11.29 -2.70 4.10
N TRP A 129 11.92 -2.52 2.93
CA TRP A 129 11.25 -2.47 1.62
C TRP A 129 10.78 -3.83 1.12
N GLN A 130 11.03 -4.91 1.87
CA GLN A 130 10.52 -6.23 1.54
C GLN A 130 9.00 -6.23 1.53
N SER A 131 8.38 -6.71 0.45
CA SER A 131 6.94 -6.57 0.20
C SER A 131 6.48 -5.14 -0.14
N ALA A 132 7.37 -4.26 -0.60
CA ALA A 132 6.95 -3.03 -1.26
C ALA A 132 6.20 -3.38 -2.55
N CYS A 133 5.00 -2.81 -2.70
CA CYS A 133 4.13 -3.07 -3.83
C CYS A 133 3.78 -1.78 -4.57
N VAL A 134 3.37 -1.95 -5.81
CA VAL A 134 2.73 -0.93 -6.61
C VAL A 134 1.25 -1.25 -6.64
N ALA A 135 0.42 -0.34 -6.16
CA ALA A 135 -1.02 -0.57 -6.01
C ALA A 135 -1.80 0.75 -6.13
N PRO A 136 -3.12 0.71 -6.46
CA PRO A 136 -3.94 1.91 -6.50
C PRO A 136 -3.85 2.76 -5.23
N LEU A 137 -3.75 4.09 -5.38
CA LEU A 137 -3.66 5.04 -4.27
C LEU A 137 -4.81 4.88 -3.26
N LEU A 138 -5.99 4.46 -3.69
CA LEU A 138 -7.09 4.12 -2.79
C LEU A 138 -6.70 3.14 -1.66
N TYR A 139 -5.82 2.17 -1.94
CA TYR A 139 -5.35 1.23 -0.93
C TYR A 139 -4.41 1.88 0.10
N HIS A 140 -3.96 3.12 -0.11
CA HIS A 140 -3.25 3.94 0.88
C HIS A 140 -4.17 4.62 1.91
N ALA A 141 -5.49 4.41 1.89
CA ALA A 141 -6.40 5.01 2.88
C ALA A 141 -6.24 4.36 4.28
N ASP A 142 -5.04 4.45 4.84
CA ASP A 142 -4.69 4.00 6.18
C ASP A 142 -3.96 5.12 6.92
N VAL A 143 -4.07 5.12 8.24
CA VAL A 143 -3.34 6.06 9.09
C VAL A 143 -1.91 5.55 9.21
N PRO A 144 -0.88 6.32 8.80
CA PRO A 144 0.51 5.89 8.91
C PRO A 144 0.80 5.38 10.32
N LYS A 145 1.47 4.23 10.43
CA LYS A 145 1.74 3.58 11.73
C LYS A 145 2.40 4.50 12.76
N MET A 146 3.22 5.44 12.31
CA MET A 146 3.84 6.45 13.19
C MET A 146 2.86 7.44 13.83
N CYS A 147 1.69 7.62 13.21
CA CYS A 147 0.59 8.48 13.69
C CYS A 147 -0.49 7.66 14.40
N THR A 148 -0.36 6.33 14.47
CA THR A 148 -1.32 5.47 15.13
C THR A 148 -1.26 5.69 16.65
N HIS A 149 -2.42 5.95 17.25
CA HIS A 149 -2.53 6.05 18.69
C HIS A 149 -2.44 4.65 19.32
N HIS A 150 -1.43 4.41 20.15
CA HIS A 150 -1.20 3.13 20.83
C HIS A 150 -1.76 3.06 22.26
N GLY A 151 -2.43 4.11 22.73
CA GLY A 151 -3.11 4.10 24.02
C GLY A 151 -4.53 3.53 23.91
N PRO A 152 -5.13 3.02 25.01
CA PRO A 152 -6.57 2.92 25.06
C PRO A 152 -7.13 4.30 24.76
N LEU A 153 -8.04 4.39 23.78
CA LEU A 153 -8.85 5.59 23.58
C LEU A 153 -9.39 5.96 24.95
N GLN A 154 -9.02 7.12 25.49
CA GLN A 154 -9.56 7.54 26.79
C GLN A 154 -11.08 7.44 26.67
N GLY A 155 -11.72 6.77 27.64
CA GLY A 155 -13.13 6.38 27.63
C GLY A 155 -14.06 7.58 27.53
N GLY A 156 -14.15 8.13 26.33
CA GLY A 156 -14.68 9.45 26.02
C GLY A 156 -14.61 9.77 24.52
N SER A 157 -14.26 8.80 23.65
CA SER A 157 -14.69 8.86 22.24
C SER A 157 -16.21 8.80 22.20
N VAL A 158 -16.82 9.97 22.38
CA VAL A 158 -18.21 10.21 22.03
C VAL A 158 -18.31 9.85 20.55
N VAL A 159 -19.13 8.88 20.21
CA VAL A 159 -19.54 8.66 18.82
C VAL A 159 -20.03 10.02 18.34
N PRO A 160 -19.42 10.64 17.30
CA PRO A 160 -19.85 11.95 16.84
C PRO A 160 -21.35 11.88 16.55
N GLU A 161 -22.14 12.65 17.27
CA GLU A 161 -23.55 12.77 16.95
C GLU A 161 -23.68 13.54 15.64
N ARG A 162 -24.58 13.07 14.78
CA ARG A 162 -24.95 13.75 13.55
C ARG A 162 -25.35 15.17 13.92
N ALA A 163 -24.69 16.17 13.32
CA ALA A 163 -25.03 17.58 13.58
C ALA A 163 -26.54 17.80 13.37
N GLU A 164 -27.17 18.62 14.23
CA GLU A 164 -28.62 18.88 14.16
C GLU A 164 -29.07 19.36 12.77
N GLU A 165 -28.14 19.98 12.03
CA GLU A 165 -28.38 20.56 10.71
C GLU A 165 -28.06 19.61 9.55
N PHE A 166 -27.65 18.36 9.80
CA PHE A 166 -27.28 17.43 8.71
C PHE A 166 -28.45 17.21 7.75
N ASP A 167 -29.67 17.07 8.25
CA ASP A 167 -30.87 16.88 7.40
C ASP A 167 -31.27 18.15 6.62
N SER A 168 -30.67 19.30 6.94
CA SER A 168 -30.84 20.56 6.20
C SER A 168 -29.72 20.86 5.21
N LEU A 169 -28.68 20.02 5.13
CA LEU A 169 -27.63 20.18 4.13
C LEU A 169 -28.16 19.76 2.76
N SER A 170 -28.07 20.64 1.77
CA SER A 170 -28.28 20.28 0.38
C SER A 170 -27.14 19.38 -0.10
N ALA A 171 -27.46 18.35 -0.89
CA ALA A 171 -26.44 17.61 -1.62
C ALA A 171 -25.78 18.56 -2.64
N GLU A 172 -24.48 18.84 -2.45
CA GLU A 172 -23.61 19.34 -3.53
C GLU A 172 -23.24 18.21 -4.48
#